data_AF-C5KQ33-F1
#
_entry.id   AF-C5KQ33-F1
#
_cell.length_a   1.000
_cell.length_b   1.000
_cell.length_c   1.000
_cell.angle_alpha   90.00
_cell.angle_beta   90.00
_cell.angle_gamma   90.00
#
_symmetry.space_group_name_H-M   'P 1'
#
loop_
_entity.id
_entity.type
_entity.pdbx_description
1 polymer ?
#
loop_
_entity_poly.entity_id
_entity_poly.type
_entity_poly.pdbx_seq_one_letter_code
_entity_poly.pdbx_strand_id
1 'polypeptide(L)'
;MIPPSSSVFKDMTSDLVAVQITVELFVATDNLHMDLASLAPLAKYTGGDMRYYPLFREAFRGEHLRQDIQHMLTRETGFEAVMKFRVSPGYQLKSYHGHLFQRTRDLLVAPNCTEDETFGCIVGVNKDFSGPQARSVCIQAALLYTSSTGERRIRVNTSQYPKSLDVEQVMASCDAQAAAIIMGKYAINESRNVSDARKYLLDTTQAALAGPNARLENLSALPG
;
A
#
# COMPACT_ATOMS: atom_id res chain seq x y z
N MET A 1 -0.25 8.38 -12.51
CA MET A 1 -1.33 9.22 -11.94
C MET A 1 -0.88 10.69 -11.93
N ILE A 2 -1.79 11.67 -11.78
CA ILE A 2 -1.56 13.12 -11.98
C ILE A 2 -0.16 13.53 -11.49
N PRO A 3 0.75 13.96 -12.40
CA PRO A 3 2.10 14.30 -12.01
C PRO A 3 2.09 15.56 -11.13
N PRO A 4 2.94 15.61 -10.09
CA PRO A 4 3.10 16.84 -9.32
C PRO A 4 3.70 17.94 -10.21
N SER A 5 3.30 19.19 -10.00
CA SER A 5 3.91 20.33 -10.68
C SER A 5 5.36 20.57 -10.21
N SER A 6 5.72 20.10 -9.02
CA SER A 6 7.04 20.24 -8.41
C SER A 6 7.48 18.97 -7.67
N SER A 7 8.77 18.62 -7.77
CA SER A 7 9.35 17.48 -7.03
C SER A 7 9.76 17.83 -5.60
N VAL A 8 9.81 19.11 -5.22
CA VAL A 8 10.38 19.60 -3.94
C VAL A 8 9.85 18.82 -2.74
N PHE A 9 8.54 18.60 -2.69
CA PHE A 9 7.91 17.87 -1.59
C PHE A 9 8.24 16.39 -1.58
N LYS A 10 8.40 15.77 -2.75
CA LYS A 10 8.84 14.39 -2.86
C LYS A 10 10.29 14.26 -2.39
N ASP A 11 11.16 15.17 -2.80
CA ASP A 11 12.59 15.16 -2.46
C ASP A 11 12.79 15.34 -0.94
N MET A 12 12.00 16.20 -0.30
CA MET A 12 11.99 16.41 1.15
C MET A 12 11.59 15.16 1.97
N THR A 13 10.85 14.21 1.39
CA THR A 13 10.38 13.03 2.14
C THR A 13 11.51 12.16 2.66
N SER A 14 12.62 12.07 1.93
CA SER A 14 13.78 11.30 2.35
C SER A 14 14.39 11.87 3.63
N ASP A 15 14.47 13.20 3.72
CA ASP A 15 15.03 13.90 4.89
C ASP A 15 14.11 13.73 6.11
N LEU A 16 12.80 13.87 5.92
CA LEU A 16 11.81 13.67 6.99
C LEU A 16 11.84 12.23 7.54
N VAL A 17 11.87 11.24 6.66
CA VAL A 17 11.92 9.83 7.06
C VAL A 17 13.25 9.50 7.75
N ALA A 18 14.36 10.13 7.36
CA ALA A 18 15.66 9.92 8.01
C ALA A 18 15.63 10.32 9.49
N VAL A 19 14.84 11.33 9.85
CA VAL A 19 14.64 11.79 11.24
C VAL A 19 13.32 11.32 11.87
N GLN A 20 12.70 10.29 11.28
CA GLN A 20 11.48 9.66 11.79
C GLN A 20 10.27 10.62 11.92
N ILE A 21 10.04 11.46 10.91
CA ILE A 21 8.88 12.35 10.82
C ILE A 21 7.86 11.83 9.81
N THR A 22 6.59 11.77 10.24
CA THR A 22 5.40 11.54 9.40
C THR A 22 4.62 12.83 9.21
N VAL A 23 4.08 13.05 8.01
CA VAL A 23 3.26 14.21 7.65
C VAL A 23 1.81 13.78 7.40
N GLU A 24 0.90 14.26 8.25
CA GLU A 24 -0.55 14.14 8.06
C GLU A 24 -1.11 15.46 7.48
N LEU A 25 -1.91 15.41 6.42
CA LEU A 25 -2.44 16.59 5.74
C LEU A 25 -3.96 16.65 5.84
N PHE A 26 -4.47 17.71 6.47
CA PHE A 26 -5.89 18.06 6.47
C PHE A 26 -6.08 19.29 5.60
N VAL A 27 -6.60 19.09 4.39
CA VAL A 27 -6.73 20.17 3.39
C VAL A 27 -8.19 20.61 3.31
N ALA A 28 -8.51 21.71 3.97
CA ALA A 28 -9.83 22.34 3.97
C ALA A 28 -9.80 23.62 3.15
N THR A 29 -10.57 23.67 2.05
CA THR A 29 -10.56 24.82 1.12
C THR A 29 -11.97 25.27 0.77
N ASP A 30 -12.17 26.59 0.65
CA ASP A 30 -13.41 27.17 0.13
C ASP A 30 -13.27 27.44 -1.37
N ASN A 31 -13.49 26.41 -2.19
CA ASN A 31 -13.49 26.46 -3.66
C ASN A 31 -12.19 26.93 -4.34
N LEU A 32 -11.09 27.06 -3.60
CA LEU A 32 -9.79 27.39 -4.16
C LEU A 32 -9.08 26.13 -4.66
N HIS A 33 -8.49 26.24 -5.85
CA HIS A 33 -7.63 25.20 -6.40
C HIS A 33 -6.38 25.02 -5.54
N MET A 34 -6.08 23.79 -5.15
CA MET A 34 -4.84 23.40 -4.47
C MET A 34 -4.20 22.26 -5.24
N ASP A 35 -2.89 22.35 -5.45
CA ASP A 35 -2.11 21.28 -6.08
C ASP A 35 -1.84 20.14 -5.07
N LEU A 36 -2.88 19.33 -4.83
CA LEU A 36 -2.79 18.15 -3.98
C LEU A 36 -1.82 17.11 -4.53
N ALA A 37 -1.61 17.07 -5.86
CA ALA A 37 -0.69 16.12 -6.48
C ALA A 37 0.76 16.39 -6.05
N SER A 38 1.15 17.67 -5.90
CA SER A 38 2.47 18.05 -5.37
C SER A 38 2.61 17.81 -3.86
N LEU A 39 1.54 17.88 -3.08
CA LEU A 39 1.58 17.66 -1.62
C LEU A 39 1.47 16.17 -1.23
N ALA A 40 0.77 15.36 -2.03
CA ALA A 40 0.50 13.95 -1.75
C ALA A 40 1.75 13.09 -1.46
N PRO A 41 2.91 13.32 -2.10
CA PRO A 41 4.14 12.62 -1.75
C PRO A 41 4.52 12.72 -0.28
N LEU A 42 4.26 13.85 0.40
CA LEU A 42 4.57 14.00 1.82
C LEU A 42 3.84 12.96 2.65
N ALA A 43 2.52 12.93 2.56
CA ALA A 43 1.72 11.94 3.28
C ALA A 43 2.10 10.52 2.85
N LYS A 44 2.13 10.25 1.55
CA LYS A 44 2.38 8.91 1.00
C LYS A 44 3.71 8.32 1.43
N TYR A 45 4.82 9.05 1.29
CA TYR A 45 6.15 8.49 1.51
C TYR A 45 6.63 8.64 2.96
N THR A 46 6.01 9.51 3.76
CA THR A 46 6.32 9.60 5.20
C THR A 46 5.40 8.74 6.06
N GLY A 47 4.49 7.96 5.47
CA GLY A 47 3.59 7.07 6.19
C GLY A 47 2.36 7.74 6.81
N GLY A 48 2.05 8.98 6.43
CA GLY A 48 0.85 9.69 6.91
C GLY A 48 -0.29 9.59 5.92
N ASP A 49 -1.35 10.37 6.13
CA ASP A 49 -2.52 10.42 5.26
C ASP A 49 -2.85 11.85 4.78
N MET A 50 -3.60 11.94 3.68
CA MET A 50 -4.11 13.21 3.15
C MET A 50 -5.64 13.17 3.09
N ARG A 51 -6.29 13.94 3.96
CA ARG A 51 -7.74 14.14 3.98
C ARG A 51 -8.11 15.46 3.33
N TYR A 52 -8.91 15.40 2.27
CA TYR A 52 -9.36 16.57 1.52
C TYR A 52 -10.83 16.88 1.83
N TYR A 53 -11.09 18.11 2.26
CA TYR A 53 -12.41 18.65 2.61
C TYR A 53 -12.77 19.76 1.61
N PRO A 54 -13.35 19.41 0.44
CA PRO A 54 -13.76 20.39 -0.55
C PRO A 54 -14.92 21.24 -0.04
N LEU A 55 -15.00 22.50 -0.48
CA LEU A 55 -16.09 23.43 -0.13
C LEU A 55 -16.25 23.57 1.39
N PHE A 56 -15.14 23.64 2.11
CA PHE A 56 -15.16 23.60 3.56
C PHE A 56 -15.91 24.81 4.12
N ARG A 57 -16.95 24.52 4.90
CA ARG A 57 -17.70 25.47 5.70
C ARG A 57 -17.83 24.90 7.10
N GLU A 58 -17.37 25.65 8.09
CA GLU A 58 -17.32 25.20 9.48
C GLU A 58 -18.70 24.73 9.98
N ALA A 59 -19.76 25.46 9.66
CA ALA A 59 -21.15 25.09 9.98
C ALA A 59 -21.59 23.69 9.48
N PHE A 60 -21.00 23.15 8.42
CA PHE A 60 -21.42 21.86 7.82
C PHE A 60 -20.36 20.75 7.92
N ARG A 61 -19.08 21.11 7.97
CA ARG A 61 -17.94 20.19 7.90
C ARG A 61 -16.96 20.34 9.06
N GLY A 62 -17.13 21.35 9.92
CA GLY A 62 -16.25 21.60 11.06
C GLY A 62 -16.22 20.43 12.03
N GLU A 63 -17.38 19.85 12.34
CA GLU A 63 -17.45 18.70 13.25
C GLU A 63 -16.75 17.46 12.68
N HIS A 64 -16.88 17.19 11.38
CA HIS A 64 -16.20 16.06 10.73
C HIS A 64 -14.67 16.24 10.76
N LEU A 65 -14.17 17.43 10.41
CA LEU A 65 -12.74 17.75 10.52
C LEU A 65 -12.24 17.62 11.98
N ARG A 66 -13.04 18.08 12.95
CA ARG A 66 -12.73 17.96 14.38
C ARG A 66 -12.63 16.48 14.79
N GLN A 67 -13.55 15.64 14.34
CA GLN A 67 -13.55 14.20 14.62
C GLN A 67 -12.32 13.51 14.01
N ASP A 68 -11.97 13.82 12.76
CA ASP A 68 -10.81 13.22 12.11
C ASP A 68 -9.48 13.64 12.76
N ILE A 69 -9.36 14.92 13.17
CA ILE A 69 -8.20 15.39 13.95
C ILE A 69 -8.17 14.73 15.33
N GLN A 70 -9.32 14.64 16.01
CA GLN A 70 -9.40 13.99 17.32
C GLN A 70 -8.98 12.52 17.22
N HIS A 71 -9.51 11.77 16.25
CA HIS A 71 -9.13 10.39 15.98
C HIS A 71 -7.64 10.26 15.72
N MET A 72 -7.08 11.10 14.85
CA MET A 72 -5.64 11.11 14.55
C MET A 72 -4.77 11.31 15.81
N LEU A 73 -5.20 12.16 16.73
CA LEU A 73 -4.48 12.43 17.99
C LEU A 73 -4.64 11.33 19.04
N THR A 74 -5.73 10.55 18.99
CA THR A 74 -6.06 9.55 20.03
C THR A 74 -5.88 8.09 19.62
N ARG A 75 -5.78 7.80 18.31
CA ARG A 75 -5.63 6.43 17.77
C ARG A 75 -4.33 5.77 18.23
N GLU A 76 -4.30 4.44 18.23
CA GLU A 76 -3.07 3.70 18.49
C GLU A 76 -2.02 4.04 17.43
N THR A 77 -0.86 4.54 17.87
CA THR A 77 0.25 4.92 17.00
C THR A 77 1.55 4.30 17.50
N GLY A 78 2.23 3.59 16.61
CA GLY A 78 3.60 3.14 16.79
C GLY A 78 4.58 4.09 16.13
N PHE A 79 5.72 4.32 16.76
CA PHE A 79 6.77 5.25 16.33
C PHE A 79 8.02 4.52 15.86
N GLU A 80 8.81 5.20 15.03
CA GLU A 80 10.04 4.70 14.41
C GLU A 80 9.85 3.31 13.79
N ALA A 81 8.73 3.13 13.08
CA ALA A 81 8.29 1.83 12.66
C ALA A 81 8.99 1.38 11.36
N VAL A 82 9.43 0.12 11.37
CA VAL A 82 10.00 -0.54 10.19
C VAL A 82 9.33 -1.88 9.96
N MET A 83 8.94 -2.12 8.72
CA MET A 83 8.24 -3.33 8.30
C MET A 83 9.09 -4.15 7.34
N LYS A 84 9.08 -5.46 7.55
CA LYS A 84 9.72 -6.44 6.67
C LYS A 84 8.77 -7.59 6.37
N PHE A 85 8.55 -7.84 5.09
CA PHE A 85 7.89 -9.04 4.62
C PHE A 85 8.92 -10.15 4.34
N ARG A 86 8.53 -11.39 4.61
CA ARG A 86 9.26 -12.61 4.24
C ARG A 86 8.31 -13.57 3.57
N VAL A 87 8.81 -14.31 2.60
CA VAL A 87 8.05 -15.34 1.89
C VAL A 87 8.85 -16.64 1.86
N SER A 88 8.14 -17.75 1.74
CA SER A 88 8.77 -19.07 1.65
C SER A 88 9.67 -19.19 0.42
N PRO A 89 10.70 -20.08 0.46
CA PRO A 89 11.53 -20.36 -0.71
C PRO A 89 10.70 -20.76 -1.94
N GLY A 90 11.13 -20.37 -3.13
CA GLY A 90 10.35 -20.51 -4.36
C GLY A 90 9.38 -19.36 -4.65
N TYR A 91 9.27 -18.39 -3.74
CA TYR A 91 8.48 -17.17 -3.91
C TYR A 91 9.35 -15.93 -3.74
N GLN A 92 8.89 -14.81 -4.28
CA GLN A 92 9.55 -13.51 -4.17
C GLN A 92 8.54 -12.39 -4.00
N LEU A 93 8.90 -11.41 -3.18
CA LEU A 93 8.16 -10.15 -3.06
C LEU A 93 8.45 -9.31 -4.31
N LYS A 94 7.40 -8.88 -5.00
CA LYS A 94 7.47 -8.12 -6.25
C LYS A 94 7.32 -6.62 -6.02
N SER A 95 6.28 -6.22 -5.30
CA SER A 95 5.97 -4.83 -5.00
C SER A 95 5.32 -4.70 -3.64
N TYR A 96 5.39 -3.49 -3.08
CA TYR A 96 4.74 -3.11 -1.82
C TYR A 96 3.80 -1.95 -2.07
N HIS A 97 2.68 -1.93 -1.35
CA HIS A 97 1.63 -0.95 -1.53
C HIS A 97 1.13 -0.46 -0.17
N GLY A 98 1.04 0.86 -0.01
CA GLY A 98 0.69 1.52 1.24
C GLY A 98 1.36 2.89 1.30
N HIS A 99 1.10 3.63 2.37
CA HIS A 99 1.83 4.87 2.66
C HIS A 99 3.05 4.48 3.50
N LEU A 100 4.22 4.49 2.87
CA LEU A 100 5.49 4.10 3.47
C LEU A 100 6.65 4.58 2.59
N PHE A 101 7.83 4.59 3.18
CA PHE A 101 9.09 4.78 2.49
C PHE A 101 9.77 3.44 2.26
N GLN A 102 10.05 3.08 1.01
CA GLN A 102 10.84 1.89 0.70
C GLN A 102 12.34 2.25 0.76
N ARG A 103 13.00 1.95 1.88
CA ARG A 103 14.43 2.27 2.07
C ARG A 103 15.33 1.32 1.30
N THR A 104 15.01 0.03 1.31
CA THR A 104 15.68 -1.00 0.51
C THR A 104 14.64 -1.95 -0.07
N ARG A 105 15.08 -2.92 -0.88
CA ARG A 105 14.17 -3.93 -1.46
C ARG A 105 13.36 -4.69 -0.40
N ASP A 106 13.91 -4.90 0.79
CA ASP A 106 13.31 -5.75 1.84
C ASP A 106 13.00 -4.99 3.14
N LEU A 107 13.12 -3.66 3.14
CA LEU A 107 12.90 -2.84 4.33
C LEU A 107 12.03 -1.63 4.00
N LEU A 108 10.86 -1.60 4.62
CA LEU A 108 9.88 -0.53 4.54
C LEU A 108 9.93 0.27 5.83
N VAL A 109 9.78 1.58 5.74
CA VAL A 109 9.84 2.51 6.87
C VAL A 109 8.56 3.34 6.88
N ALA A 110 7.89 3.37 8.01
CA ALA A 110 6.75 4.23 8.29
C ALA A 110 7.03 4.86 9.66
N PRO A 111 7.60 6.08 9.70
CA PRO A 111 8.00 6.71 10.95
C PRO A 111 6.92 6.65 12.03
N ASN A 112 5.68 6.95 11.66
CA ASN A 112 4.50 6.59 12.43
C ASN A 112 3.75 5.49 11.69
N CYS A 113 3.28 4.48 12.42
CA CYS A 113 2.40 3.44 11.92
C CYS A 113 1.15 3.38 12.79
N THR A 114 -0.01 3.52 12.18
CA THR A 114 -1.28 3.67 12.90
C THR A 114 -2.21 2.48 12.68
N GLU A 115 -3.24 2.35 13.52
CA GLU A 115 -4.23 1.28 13.38
C GLU A 115 -5.10 1.37 12.11
N ASP A 116 -5.15 2.53 11.47
CA ASP A 116 -5.94 2.76 10.24
C ASP A 116 -5.18 2.37 8.96
N GLU A 117 -3.87 2.16 9.05
CA GLU A 117 -3.02 1.91 7.89
C GLU A 117 -3.09 0.46 7.41
N THR A 118 -3.14 0.30 6.09
CA THR A 118 -3.10 -1.02 5.45
C THR A 118 -1.96 -1.12 4.46
N PHE A 119 -1.07 -2.08 4.74
CA PHE A 119 0.04 -2.44 3.87
C PHE A 119 -0.30 -3.69 3.06
N GLY A 120 0.09 -3.71 1.79
CA GLY A 120 -0.07 -4.83 0.89
C GLY A 120 1.25 -5.16 0.20
N CYS A 121 1.40 -6.41 -0.23
CA CYS A 121 2.51 -6.82 -1.09
C CYS A 121 2.00 -7.74 -2.18
N ILE A 122 2.65 -7.72 -3.34
CA ILE A 122 2.42 -8.68 -4.42
C ILE A 122 3.51 -9.74 -4.33
N VAL A 123 3.10 -11.00 -4.23
CA VAL A 123 4.00 -12.16 -4.20
C VAL A 123 3.99 -12.84 -5.57
N GLY A 124 5.16 -13.06 -6.13
CA GLY A 124 5.35 -13.82 -7.36
C GLY A 124 6.03 -15.15 -7.11
N VAL A 125 5.80 -16.11 -8.02
CA VAL A 125 6.55 -17.37 -8.05
C VAL A 125 7.95 -17.08 -8.62
N ASN A 126 8.98 -17.69 -8.02
CA ASN A 126 10.32 -17.70 -8.59
C ASN A 126 10.49 -18.96 -9.47
N LYS A 127 10.41 -18.78 -10.80
CA LYS A 127 10.49 -19.90 -11.77
C LYS A 127 11.85 -20.59 -11.77
N ASP A 128 12.90 -19.89 -11.35
CA ASP A 128 14.28 -20.40 -11.35
C ASP A 128 14.63 -21.16 -10.05
N PHE A 129 13.66 -21.32 -9.14
CA PHE A 129 13.91 -22.00 -7.87
C PHE A 129 13.95 -23.53 -8.04
N SER A 130 15.13 -24.11 -7.86
CA SER A 130 15.39 -25.56 -7.93
C SER A 130 15.36 -26.28 -6.58
N GLY A 131 15.04 -25.59 -5.49
CA GLY A 131 15.00 -26.15 -4.15
C GLY A 131 13.76 -27.01 -3.87
N PRO A 132 13.68 -27.62 -2.67
CA PRO A 132 12.56 -28.47 -2.28
C PRO A 132 11.25 -27.69 -2.30
N GLN A 133 10.27 -28.25 -2.99
CA GLN A 133 8.93 -27.67 -3.08
C GLN A 133 8.17 -27.93 -1.77
N ALA A 134 8.03 -26.91 -0.93
CA ALA A 134 7.21 -26.97 0.28
C ALA A 134 5.74 -27.30 -0.07
N ARG A 135 4.92 -27.82 0.84
CA ARG A 135 3.49 -28.08 0.57
C ARG A 135 2.60 -26.83 0.62
N SER A 136 3.10 -25.77 1.23
CA SER A 136 2.38 -24.53 1.46
C SER A 136 3.29 -23.32 1.24
N VAL A 137 2.68 -22.17 1.02
CA VAL A 137 3.34 -20.87 0.94
C VAL A 137 3.09 -20.12 2.24
N CYS A 138 4.15 -19.79 2.97
CA CYS A 138 4.05 -18.91 4.12
C CYS A 138 4.50 -17.49 3.75
N ILE A 139 3.73 -16.51 4.20
CA ILE A 139 4.03 -15.08 4.15
C ILE A 139 4.08 -14.58 5.58
N GLN A 140 5.14 -13.87 5.95
CA GLN A 140 5.29 -13.28 7.27
C GLN A 140 5.54 -11.78 7.16
N ALA A 141 4.73 -10.99 7.84
CA ALA A 141 4.96 -9.56 8.05
C ALA A 141 5.47 -9.35 9.48
N ALA A 142 6.61 -8.68 9.62
CA ALA A 142 7.16 -8.28 10.91
C ALA A 142 7.28 -6.76 10.96
N LEU A 143 6.62 -6.14 11.94
CA LEU A 143 6.66 -4.71 12.23
C LEU A 143 7.42 -4.50 13.54
N LEU A 144 8.56 -3.82 13.47
CA LEU A 144 9.29 -3.35 14.64
C LEU A 144 8.93 -1.88 14.86
N TYR A 145 8.48 -1.52 16.05
CA TYR A 145 8.03 -0.17 16.37
C TYR A 145 8.21 0.15 17.87
N THR A 146 8.16 1.42 18.22
CA THR A 146 8.13 1.92 19.60
C THR A 146 6.68 2.30 19.93
N SER A 147 6.11 1.70 20.97
CA SER A 147 4.75 2.04 21.42
C SER A 147 4.69 3.45 22.04
N SER A 148 3.49 4.00 22.18
CA SER A 148 3.25 5.29 22.85
C SER A 148 3.69 5.32 24.31
N THR A 149 3.86 4.17 24.96
CA THR A 149 4.40 4.03 26.31
C THR A 149 5.92 3.90 26.36
N GLY A 150 6.62 4.02 25.21
CA GLY A 150 8.07 4.00 25.12
C GLY A 150 8.71 2.60 24.98
N GLU A 151 7.92 1.55 24.77
CA GLU A 151 8.46 0.19 24.63
C GLU A 151 8.75 -0.16 23.17
N ARG A 152 9.94 -0.70 22.89
CA ARG A 152 10.29 -1.26 21.57
C ARG A 152 9.71 -2.66 21.42
N ARG A 153 8.77 -2.84 20.50
CA ARG A 153 8.01 -4.08 20.29
C ARG A 153 8.15 -4.58 18.85
N ILE A 154 8.00 -5.90 18.69
CA ILE A 154 7.89 -6.55 17.37
C ILE A 154 6.51 -7.21 17.29
N ARG A 155 5.68 -6.78 16.33
CA ARG A 155 4.42 -7.44 15.96
C ARG A 155 4.67 -8.31 14.74
N VAL A 156 4.36 -9.60 14.84
CA VAL A 156 4.55 -10.58 13.76
C VAL A 156 3.22 -11.18 13.38
N ASN A 157 2.89 -11.16 12.09
CA ASN A 157 1.79 -11.90 11.50
C ASN A 157 2.34 -12.90 10.49
N THR A 158 1.99 -14.18 10.65
CA THR A 158 2.38 -15.25 9.72
C THR A 158 1.13 -15.92 9.19
N SER A 159 0.96 -15.90 7.87
CA SER A 159 -0.12 -16.55 7.14
C SER A 159 0.42 -17.67 6.28
N GLN A 160 -0.31 -18.78 6.21
CA GLN A 160 0.06 -19.96 5.44
C GLN A 160 -1.06 -20.31 4.47
N TYR A 161 -0.71 -20.54 3.20
CA TYR A 161 -1.64 -20.86 2.13
C TYR A 161 -1.28 -22.22 1.52
N PRO A 162 -2.26 -23.14 1.34
CA PRO A 162 -2.01 -24.40 0.66
C PRO A 162 -1.71 -24.16 -0.83
N LYS A 163 -0.90 -25.03 -1.43
CA LYS A 163 -0.69 -25.03 -2.88
C LYS A 163 -1.65 -26.00 -3.54
N SER A 164 -2.19 -25.62 -4.69
CA SER A 164 -2.96 -26.51 -5.56
C SER A 164 -2.52 -26.32 -7.01
N LEU A 165 -2.56 -27.41 -7.77
CA LEU A 165 -2.44 -27.39 -9.23
C LEU A 165 -3.82 -27.28 -9.90
N ASP A 166 -4.89 -27.46 -9.12
CA ASP A 166 -6.26 -27.29 -9.59
C ASP A 166 -6.62 -25.81 -9.61
N VAL A 167 -6.76 -25.27 -10.82
CA VAL A 167 -7.10 -23.86 -11.06
C VAL A 167 -8.47 -23.52 -10.49
N GLU A 168 -9.45 -24.44 -10.53
CA GLU A 168 -10.79 -24.18 -9.99
C GLU A 168 -10.72 -24.03 -8.47
N GLN A 169 -9.96 -24.88 -7.79
CA GLN A 169 -9.74 -24.78 -6.36
C GLN A 169 -9.02 -23.47 -5.97
N VAL A 170 -8.02 -23.05 -6.77
CA VAL A 170 -7.31 -21.78 -6.56
C VAL A 170 -8.28 -20.60 -6.71
N MET A 171 -9.07 -20.58 -7.78
CA MET A 171 -10.05 -19.51 -8.04
C MET A 171 -11.13 -19.45 -6.96
N ALA A 172 -11.64 -20.61 -6.50
CA ALA A 172 -12.63 -20.70 -5.44
C ALA A 172 -12.10 -20.21 -4.07
N SER A 173 -10.77 -20.23 -3.86
CA SER A 173 -10.14 -19.74 -2.64
C SER A 173 -9.82 -18.23 -2.65
N CYS A 174 -10.11 -17.54 -3.74
CA CYS A 174 -9.75 -16.13 -3.90
C CYS A 174 -10.64 -15.20 -3.05
N ASP A 175 -10.00 -14.31 -2.29
CA ASP A 175 -10.68 -13.18 -1.66
C ASP A 175 -10.85 -12.04 -2.68
N ALA A 176 -12.08 -11.86 -3.16
CA ALA A 176 -12.41 -10.85 -4.15
C ALA A 176 -12.16 -9.41 -3.66
N GLN A 177 -12.33 -9.13 -2.35
CA GLN A 177 -12.12 -7.80 -1.80
C GLN A 177 -10.62 -7.48 -1.74
N ALA A 178 -9.82 -8.41 -1.20
CA ALA A 178 -8.38 -8.26 -1.14
C ALA A 178 -7.76 -8.13 -2.54
N ALA A 179 -8.24 -8.95 -3.50
CA ALA A 179 -7.85 -8.87 -4.90
C ALA A 179 -8.18 -7.50 -5.51
N ALA A 180 -9.42 -6.99 -5.33
CA ALA A 180 -9.82 -5.69 -5.86
C ALA A 180 -8.97 -4.55 -5.29
N ILE A 181 -8.70 -4.56 -3.98
CA ILE A 181 -7.88 -3.54 -3.31
C ILE A 181 -6.45 -3.55 -3.86
N ILE A 182 -5.80 -4.72 -3.94
CA ILE A 182 -4.41 -4.79 -4.39
C ILE A 182 -4.27 -4.47 -5.89
N MET A 183 -5.21 -4.92 -6.73
CA MET A 183 -5.26 -4.55 -8.16
C MET A 183 -5.43 -3.04 -8.33
N GLY A 184 -6.31 -2.41 -7.54
CA GLY A 184 -6.48 -0.96 -7.53
C GLY A 184 -5.20 -0.23 -7.12
N LYS A 185 -4.57 -0.63 -6.01
CA LYS A 185 -3.30 -0.03 -5.55
C LYS A 185 -2.17 -0.20 -6.57
N TYR A 186 -2.08 -1.34 -7.24
CA TYR A 186 -1.12 -1.58 -8.31
C TYR A 186 -1.40 -0.69 -9.53
N ALA A 187 -2.64 -0.65 -10.01
CA ALA A 187 -3.03 0.20 -11.13
C ALA A 187 -2.73 1.68 -10.87
N ILE A 188 -3.00 2.15 -9.65
CA ILE A 188 -2.76 3.52 -9.21
C ILE A 188 -1.26 3.88 -9.22
N ASN A 189 -0.42 2.98 -8.72
CA ASN A 189 1.02 3.23 -8.57
C ASN A 189 1.79 3.07 -9.90
N GLU A 190 1.46 2.06 -10.69
CA GLU A 190 2.25 1.65 -11.87
C GLU A 190 1.71 2.24 -13.18
N SER A 191 0.54 2.88 -13.17
CA SER A 191 -0.02 3.50 -14.39
C SER A 191 0.44 4.94 -14.57
N ARG A 192 0.85 5.25 -15.80
CA ARG A 192 1.21 6.62 -16.21
C ARG A 192 0.00 7.54 -16.17
N ASN A 193 -1.13 7.07 -16.70
CA ASN A 193 -2.38 7.81 -16.81
C ASN A 193 -3.59 6.94 -16.41
N VAL A 194 -4.77 7.56 -16.35
CA VAL A 194 -6.02 6.88 -15.95
C VAL A 194 -6.46 5.83 -16.98
N SER A 195 -6.16 6.04 -18.25
CA SER A 195 -6.49 5.09 -19.32
C SER A 195 -5.69 3.79 -19.20
N ASP A 196 -4.39 3.88 -18.89
CA ASP A 196 -3.52 2.73 -18.59
C ASP A 196 -4.07 1.93 -17.40
N ALA A 197 -4.43 2.63 -16.31
CA ALA A 197 -5.01 2.01 -15.12
C ALA A 197 -6.32 1.30 -15.42
N ARG A 198 -7.22 1.97 -16.15
CA ARG A 198 -8.51 1.40 -16.56
C ARG A 198 -8.33 0.16 -17.42
N LYS A 199 -7.43 0.23 -18.41
CA LYS A 199 -7.13 -0.90 -19.29
C LYS A 199 -6.64 -2.10 -18.49
N TYR A 200 -5.67 -1.90 -17.59
CA TYR A 200 -5.15 -2.98 -16.74
C TYR A 200 -6.25 -3.63 -15.90
N LEU A 201 -7.11 -2.83 -15.25
CA LEU A 201 -8.21 -3.36 -14.43
C LEU A 201 -9.21 -4.17 -15.27
N LEU A 202 -9.57 -3.67 -16.46
CA LEU A 202 -10.48 -4.38 -17.37
C LEU A 202 -9.87 -5.69 -17.88
N ASP A 203 -8.64 -5.63 -18.40
CA ASP A 203 -7.94 -6.79 -18.95
C ASP A 203 -7.73 -7.87 -17.87
N THR A 204 -7.33 -7.47 -16.67
CA THR A 204 -7.12 -8.39 -15.54
C THR A 204 -8.43 -9.03 -15.07
N THR A 205 -9.50 -8.25 -14.98
CA THR A 205 -10.82 -8.76 -14.57
C THR A 205 -11.39 -9.71 -15.63
N GLN A 206 -11.27 -9.35 -16.91
CA GLN A 206 -11.71 -10.21 -18.02
C GLN A 206 -10.92 -11.52 -18.04
N ALA A 207 -9.61 -11.46 -17.81
CA ALA A 207 -8.79 -12.66 -17.68
C ALA A 207 -9.23 -13.51 -16.48
N ALA A 208 -9.45 -12.93 -15.30
CA ALA A 208 -9.93 -13.68 -14.14
C ALA A 208 -11.28 -14.38 -14.41
N LEU A 209 -12.22 -13.71 -15.09
CA LEU A 209 -13.52 -14.27 -15.44
C LEU A 209 -13.46 -15.36 -16.52
N ALA A 210 -12.45 -15.33 -17.39
CA ALA A 210 -12.23 -16.39 -18.37
C ALA A 210 -11.72 -17.71 -17.74
N GLY A 211 -11.38 -17.69 -16.45
CA GLY A 211 -11.07 -18.89 -15.66
C GLY A 211 -9.89 -19.70 -16.22
N PRO A 212 -9.96 -21.05 -16.28
CA PRO A 212 -8.88 -21.90 -16.79
C PRO A 212 -8.46 -21.61 -18.24
N ASN A 213 -9.33 -20.97 -19.03
CA ASN A 213 -9.03 -20.59 -20.42
C ASN A 213 -8.28 -19.26 -20.52
N ALA A 214 -8.07 -18.57 -19.41
CA ALA A 214 -7.39 -17.29 -19.37
C ALA A 214 -5.89 -17.45 -19.61
N ARG A 215 -5.38 -16.88 -20.70
CA ARG A 215 -3.93 -16.71 -20.91
C ARG A 215 -3.43 -15.53 -20.06
N LEU A 216 -3.26 -15.76 -18.76
CA LEU A 216 -2.70 -14.78 -17.81
C LEU A 216 -1.29 -14.29 -18.22
N GLU A 217 -0.59 -15.07 -19.04
CA GLU A 217 0.71 -14.75 -19.62
C GLU A 217 0.68 -13.52 -20.55
N ASN A 218 -0.52 -13.10 -21.01
CA ASN A 218 -0.71 -11.94 -21.88
C ASN A 218 -1.02 -10.64 -21.12
N LEU A 219 -1.13 -10.66 -19.78
CA LEU A 219 -1.27 -9.44 -19.00
C LEU A 219 0.08 -8.71 -19.02
N SER A 220 0.20 -7.72 -19.91
CA SER A 220 1.37 -6.85 -19.97
C SER A 220 1.58 -6.19 -18.62
N ALA A 221 2.80 -6.25 -18.08
CA ALA A 221 3.17 -5.45 -16.93
C ALA A 221 2.83 -3.99 -17.22
N LEU A 222 2.27 -3.30 -16.22
CA LEU A 222 2.05 -1.87 -16.35
C LEU A 222 3.41 -1.18 -16.59
N PRO A 223 3.45 -0.13 -17.42
CA PRO A 223 4.68 0.54 -17.85
C PRO A 223 5.30 1.44 -16.76
N GLY A 224 5.08 1.08 -15.49
CA GLY A 224 5.53 1.80 -14.30
C GLY A 224 7.04 1.75 -14.12
#